data_AF-A0A5D0HS16-F1
#
_entry.id   AF-A0A5D0HS16-F1
#
_cell.length_a   1.000
_cell.length_b   1.000
_cell.length_c   1.000
_cell.angle_alpha   90.00
_cell.angle_beta   90.00
_cell.angle_gamma   90.00
#
_symmetry.space_group_name_H-M   'P 1'
#
loop_
_entity.id
_entity.type
_entity.pdbx_description
1 polymer ?
#
loop_
_entity_poly.entity_id
_entity_poly.type
_entity_poly.pdbx_seq_one_letter_code
_entity_poly.pdbx_strand_id
1 'polypeptide(L)'
;MKKIRLLHRFLAIINIALIVLLFVILGLLVIPDLIFQKAYTDKALGTYNHLIIFLRGLLLLVGLFKTQQGLMAIIRNGFYNTISELKFKRGGLFLVLFGITGIIFNIITKQELELNIFITNFIESIFVILVGLGLFILADFIKSGGILKEENDLTI
;
A
#
# COMPACT_ATOMS: atom_id res chain seq x y z
N MET A 1 24.76 -1.42 3.23
CA MET A 1 23.52 -0.62 3.08
C MET A 1 23.18 -0.13 1.66
N LYS A 2 24.01 -0.34 0.64
CA LYS A 2 23.73 0.16 -0.73
C LYS A 2 22.40 -0.36 -1.31
N LYS A 3 22.07 -1.64 -1.12
CA LYS A 3 20.81 -2.26 -1.59
C LYS A 3 19.56 -1.65 -0.97
N ILE A 4 19.55 -1.42 0.35
CA ILE A 4 18.41 -0.79 1.06
C ILE A 4 18.22 0.65 0.58
N ARG A 5 19.31 1.39 0.34
CA ARG A 5 19.27 2.75 -0.23
C ARG A 5 18.70 2.77 -1.65
N LEU A 6 19.05 1.78 -2.47
CA LEU A 6 18.47 1.61 -3.81
C LEU A 6 16.96 1.36 -3.72
N LEU A 7 16.53 0.44 -2.86
CA LEU A 7 15.12 0.12 -2.65
C LEU A 7 14.33 1.35 -2.17
N HIS A 8 14.86 2.12 -1.22
CA HIS A 8 14.23 3.36 -0.76
C HIS A 8 14.04 4.38 -1.89
N ARG A 9 15.06 4.58 -2.74
CA ARG A 9 14.98 5.50 -3.89
C ARG A 9 13.97 5.02 -4.92
N PHE A 10 13.95 3.73 -5.22
CA PHE A 10 13.00 3.13 -6.14
C PHE A 10 11.56 3.32 -5.63
N LEU A 11 11.32 3.07 -4.34
CA LEU A 11 10.01 3.26 -3.72
C LEU A 11 9.59 4.73 -3.70
N ALA A 12 10.54 5.67 -3.54
CA ALA A 12 10.27 7.09 -3.64
C ALA A 12 9.78 7.50 -5.05
N ILE A 13 10.40 6.96 -6.11
CA ILE A 13 9.98 7.19 -7.51
C ILE A 13 8.56 6.66 -7.72
N ILE A 14 8.27 5.44 -7.26
CA ILE A 14 6.93 4.85 -7.34
C ILE A 14 5.90 5.73 -6.61
N ASN A 15 6.22 6.19 -5.40
CA ASN A 15 5.31 7.04 -4.62
C ASN A 15 5.04 8.38 -5.33
N ILE A 16 6.05 9.01 -5.94
CA ILE A 16 5.88 10.23 -6.72
C ILE A 16 4.96 9.97 -7.92
N ALA A 17 5.21 8.91 -8.69
CA ALA A 17 4.37 8.54 -9.83
C ALA A 17 2.91 8.26 -9.40
N LEU A 18 2.72 7.57 -8.27
CA LEU A 18 1.40 7.28 -7.72
C LEU A 18 0.68 8.56 -7.26
N ILE A 19 1.39 9.51 -6.64
CA ILE A 19 0.82 10.81 -6.27
C ILE A 19 0.33 11.56 -7.51
N VAL A 20 1.15 11.62 -8.57
CA VAL A 20 0.75 12.25 -9.83
C VAL A 20 -0.50 11.58 -10.41
N LEU A 21 -0.53 10.24 -10.44
CA LEU A 21 -1.70 9.49 -10.92
C LEU A 21 -2.95 9.78 -10.10
N LEU A 22 -2.83 9.87 -8.76
CA LEU A 22 -3.94 10.20 -7.88
C LEU A 22 -4.49 11.61 -8.14
N PHE A 23 -3.62 12.59 -8.41
CA PHE A 23 -4.07 13.93 -8.80
C PHE A 23 -4.79 13.93 -10.15
N VAL A 24 -4.30 13.15 -11.12
CA VAL A 24 -4.97 12.99 -12.42
C VAL A 24 -6.36 12.37 -12.24
N ILE A 25 -6.48 11.29 -11.46
CA ILE A 25 -7.78 10.65 -11.16
C ILE A 25 -8.72 11.63 -10.45
N LEU A 26 -8.20 12.38 -9.46
CA LEU A 26 -8.99 13.34 -8.71
C LEU A 26 -9.54 14.45 -9.62
N GLY A 27 -8.69 15.05 -10.45
CA GLY A 27 -9.05 16.17 -11.32
C GLY A 27 -9.90 15.79 -12.53
N LEU A 28 -9.64 14.64 -13.15
CA LEU A 28 -10.31 14.24 -14.40
C LEU A 28 -11.54 13.35 -14.18
N LEU A 29 -11.59 12.60 -13.09
CA LEU A 29 -12.66 11.62 -12.86
C LEU A 29 -13.49 11.98 -11.64
N VAL A 30 -12.88 12.03 -10.46
CA VAL A 30 -13.61 12.18 -9.19
C VAL A 30 -14.35 13.52 -9.08
N ILE A 31 -13.65 14.64 -9.30
CA ILE A 31 -14.26 15.98 -9.19
C ILE A 31 -15.39 16.16 -10.20
N PRO A 32 -15.19 15.89 -11.51
CA PRO A 32 -16.27 15.99 -12.49
C PRO A 32 -17.47 15.12 -12.15
N ASP A 33 -17.25 13.89 -11.71
CA ASP A 33 -18.35 12.98 -11.37
C ASP A 33 -19.19 13.50 -10.21
N LEU A 34 -18.55 14.03 -9.16
CA LEU A 34 -19.23 14.58 -8.00
C LEU A 34 -19.98 15.89 -8.31
N ILE A 35 -19.42 16.75 -9.17
CA ILE A 35 -20.02 18.04 -9.53
C ILE A 35 -21.19 17.85 -10.50
N PHE A 36 -20.99 17.07 -11.57
CA PHE A 36 -21.97 16.92 -12.63
C PHE A 36 -22.97 15.79 -12.39
N GLN A 37 -22.82 15.05 -11.27
CA GLN A 37 -23.65 13.91 -10.90
C GLN A 37 -23.93 12.97 -12.07
N LYS A 38 -22.89 12.69 -12.87
CA LYS A 38 -23.02 11.80 -14.02
C LYS A 38 -23.49 10.44 -13.50
N ALA A 39 -24.71 10.05 -13.89
CA ALA A 39 -25.24 8.75 -13.60
C ALA A 39 -24.57 7.74 -14.52
N TYR A 40 -23.53 7.07 -14.02
CA TYR A 40 -22.95 5.91 -14.69
C TYR A 40 -23.88 4.72 -14.52
N THR A 41 -24.83 4.57 -15.43
CA THR A 41 -25.81 3.46 -15.41
C THR A 41 -25.18 2.11 -15.67
N ASP A 42 -23.97 2.10 -16.23
CA ASP A 42 -23.12 0.93 -16.50
C ASP A 42 -22.19 0.56 -15.33
N LYS A 43 -22.19 1.34 -14.24
CA LYS A 43 -21.35 1.12 -13.06
C LYS A 43 -22.18 0.74 -11.84
N ALA A 44 -21.83 -0.36 -11.19
CA ALA A 44 -22.45 -0.89 -9.97
C ALA A 44 -22.44 0.10 -8.82
N LEU A 45 -21.44 0.98 -8.76
CA LEU A 45 -21.29 2.04 -7.75
C LEU A 45 -21.68 3.43 -8.28
N GLY A 46 -22.16 3.51 -9.52
CA GLY A 46 -22.56 4.75 -10.19
C GLY A 46 -21.50 5.85 -10.08
N THR A 47 -21.92 7.05 -9.70
CA THR A 47 -21.08 8.24 -9.52
C THR A 47 -19.95 8.07 -8.50
N TYR A 48 -20.07 7.12 -7.55
CA TYR A 48 -19.05 6.90 -6.52
C TYR A 48 -17.93 5.95 -6.95
N ASN A 49 -18.01 5.35 -8.14
CA ASN A 49 -17.04 4.37 -8.60
C ASN A 49 -15.60 4.92 -8.60
N HIS A 50 -15.40 6.10 -9.23
CA HIS A 50 -14.08 6.73 -9.28
C HIS A 50 -13.61 7.24 -7.93
N LEU A 51 -14.52 7.68 -7.04
CA LEU A 51 -14.17 8.05 -5.67
C LEU A 51 -13.62 6.85 -4.91
N ILE A 52 -14.24 5.67 -5.03
CA ILE A 52 -13.78 4.45 -4.37
C ILE A 52 -12.42 4.01 -4.93
N ILE A 53 -12.22 4.09 -6.25
CA ILE A 53 -10.91 3.83 -6.88
C ILE A 53 -9.84 4.77 -6.31
N PHE A 54 -10.15 6.06 -6.19
CA PHE A 54 -9.25 7.06 -5.62
C PHE A 54 -8.91 6.77 -4.15
N LEU A 55 -9.90 6.46 -3.31
CA LEU A 55 -9.71 6.13 -1.90
C LEU A 55 -8.86 4.85 -1.73
N ARG A 56 -9.05 3.84 -2.58
CA ARG A 56 -8.19 2.66 -2.63
C ARG A 56 -6.76 3.02 -3.01
N GLY A 57 -6.56 3.91 -3.98
CA GLY A 57 -5.24 4.40 -4.35
C GLY A 57 -4.54 5.15 -3.19
N LEU A 58 -5.29 5.91 -2.37
CA LEU A 58 -4.76 6.52 -1.15
C LEU A 58 -4.32 5.47 -0.12
N LEU A 59 -5.08 4.39 0.08
CA LEU A 59 -4.68 3.28 0.96
C LEU A 59 -3.34 2.67 0.51
N LEU A 60 -3.20 2.41 -0.79
CA LEU A 60 -1.94 1.90 -1.36
C LEU A 60 -0.79 2.89 -1.12
N LEU A 61 -1.00 4.17 -1.41
CA LEU A 61 0.02 5.21 -1.21
C LEU A 61 0.48 5.28 0.26
N VAL A 62 -0.45 5.24 1.21
CA VAL A 62 -0.11 5.24 2.64
C VAL A 62 0.71 4.00 2.99
N GLY A 63 0.34 2.82 2.50
CA GLY A 63 1.09 1.58 2.70
C GLY A 63 2.53 1.68 2.20
N LEU A 64 2.72 2.10 0.94
CA LEU A 64 4.04 2.28 0.33
C LEU A 64 4.86 3.37 1.03
N PHE A 65 4.24 4.47 1.42
CA PHE A 65 4.92 5.56 2.12
C PHE A 65 5.40 5.13 3.52
N LYS A 66 4.62 4.35 4.26
CA LYS A 66 5.06 3.78 5.55
C LYS A 66 6.22 2.80 5.35
N THR A 67 6.17 1.95 4.33
CA THR A 67 7.29 1.06 3.98
C THR A 67 8.56 1.85 3.64
N GLN A 68 8.43 2.95 2.90
CA GLN A 68 9.55 3.84 2.60
C GLN A 68 10.13 4.47 3.88
N GLN A 69 9.28 4.92 4.80
CA GLN A 69 9.72 5.44 6.10
C GLN A 69 10.47 4.37 6.93
N GLY A 70 10.03 3.10 6.87
CA GLY A 70 10.73 1.99 7.51
C GLY A 70 12.14 1.79 6.96
N LEU A 71 12.30 1.81 5.63
CA LEU A 71 13.60 1.75 4.98
C LEU A 71 14.49 2.95 5.34
N MET A 72 13.93 4.15 5.39
CA MET A 72 14.66 5.36 5.77
C MET A 72 15.18 5.29 7.21
N ALA A 73 14.37 4.75 8.13
CA ALA A 73 14.80 4.55 9.53
C ALA A 73 15.98 3.58 9.63
N ILE A 74 16.01 2.51 8.82
CA ILE A 74 17.16 1.60 8.75
C ILE A 74 18.39 2.33 8.19
N ILE A 75 18.23 3.12 7.12
CA ILE A 75 19.34 3.85 6.49
C ILE A 75 19.95 4.87 7.46
N ARG A 76 19.11 5.61 8.20
CA ARG A 76 19.54 6.65 9.13
C ARG A 76 20.28 6.08 10.34
N ASN A 77 19.76 5.00 10.91
CA ASN A 77 20.32 4.42 12.12
C ASN A 77 21.42 3.38 11.82
N GLY A 78 21.56 2.94 10.57
CA GLY A 78 22.57 1.96 10.14
C GLY A 78 22.21 0.50 10.43
N PHE A 79 21.16 0.26 11.21
CA PHE A 79 20.64 -1.07 11.57
C PHE A 79 19.12 -1.07 11.74
N TYR A 80 18.52 -2.26 11.78
CA TYR A 80 17.09 -2.44 12.03
C TYR A 80 16.73 -2.06 13.47
N ASN A 81 15.64 -1.33 13.66
CA ASN A 81 15.26 -0.75 14.94
C ASN A 81 13.74 -0.68 15.12
N THR A 82 13.29 -0.34 16.33
CA THR A 82 11.87 -0.25 16.71
C THR A 82 11.08 0.74 15.85
N ILE A 83 11.72 1.81 15.35
CA ILE A 83 11.06 2.75 14.44
C ILE A 83 10.78 2.05 13.10
N SER A 84 11.77 1.34 12.54
CA SER A 84 11.58 0.59 11.30
C SER A 84 10.55 -0.53 11.44
N GLU A 85 10.55 -1.26 12.56
CA GLU A 85 9.53 -2.26 12.90
C GLU A 85 8.12 -1.67 12.83
N LEU A 86 7.87 -0.60 13.59
CA LEU A 86 6.55 0.03 13.66
C LEU A 86 6.08 0.52 12.28
N LYS A 87 7.00 1.06 11.48
CA LYS A 87 6.69 1.54 10.12
C LYS A 87 6.37 0.39 9.17
N PHE A 88 7.10 -0.72 9.20
CA PHE A 88 6.76 -1.89 8.40
C PHE A 88 5.46 -2.54 8.82
N LYS A 89 5.19 -2.65 10.13
CA LYS A 89 3.92 -3.17 10.63
C LYS A 89 2.72 -2.35 10.13
N ARG A 90 2.84 -1.02 10.21
CA ARG A 90 1.81 -0.10 9.67
C ARG A 90 1.71 -0.19 8.14
N GLY A 91 2.84 -0.25 7.43
CA GLY A 91 2.86 -0.41 5.98
C GLY A 91 2.17 -1.70 5.54
N GLY A 92 2.49 -2.82 6.18
CA GLY A 92 1.86 -4.12 5.98
C GLY A 92 0.35 -4.07 6.19
N LEU A 93 -0.12 -3.43 7.27
CA LEU A 93 -1.55 -3.26 7.54
C LEU A 93 -2.28 -2.55 6.38
N PHE A 94 -1.75 -1.41 5.92
CA PHE A 94 -2.38 -0.66 4.83
C PHE A 94 -2.37 -1.43 3.50
N LEU A 95 -1.31 -2.20 3.21
CA LEU A 95 -1.28 -3.06 2.01
C LEU A 95 -2.29 -4.21 2.09
N VAL A 96 -2.42 -4.85 3.26
CA VAL A 96 -3.45 -5.89 3.47
C VAL A 96 -4.85 -5.30 3.31
N LEU A 97 -5.12 -4.14 3.92
CA LEU A 97 -6.41 -3.45 3.76
C LEU A 97 -6.68 -3.07 2.29
N PHE A 98 -5.67 -2.60 1.56
CA PHE A 98 -5.79 -2.33 0.13
C PHE A 98 -6.17 -3.59 -0.67
N GLY A 99 -5.52 -4.72 -0.40
CA GLY A 99 -5.82 -5.98 -1.09
C GLY A 99 -7.21 -6.52 -0.74
N ILE A 100 -7.61 -6.48 0.53
CA ILE A 100 -8.96 -6.91 0.96
C ILE A 100 -10.05 -6.04 0.31
N THR A 101 -9.89 -4.71 0.36
CA THR A 101 -10.83 -3.80 -0.30
C THR A 101 -10.83 -3.98 -1.82
N GLY A 102 -9.72 -4.39 -2.41
CA GLY A 102 -9.63 -4.78 -3.82
C GLY A 102 -10.45 -6.01 -4.17
N ILE A 103 -10.36 -7.06 -3.35
CA ILE A 103 -11.20 -8.27 -3.51
C ILE A 103 -12.68 -7.89 -3.43
N ILE A 104 -13.07 -7.12 -2.41
CA ILE A 104 -14.47 -6.68 -2.23
C ILE A 104 -14.93 -5.86 -3.44
N PHE A 105 -14.13 -4.89 -3.88
CA PHE A 105 -14.45 -4.05 -5.03
C PHE A 105 -14.62 -4.86 -6.31
N ASN A 106 -13.73 -5.84 -6.56
CA ASN A 106 -13.77 -6.69 -7.74
C ASN A 106 -14.99 -7.62 -7.75
N ILE A 107 -15.44 -8.08 -6.57
CA ILE A 107 -16.69 -8.85 -6.43
C ILE A 107 -17.91 -7.97 -6.77
N ILE A 108 -17.95 -6.74 -6.24
CA ILE A 108 -19.06 -5.79 -6.48
C ILE A 108 -19.16 -5.43 -7.96
N THR A 109 -18.01 -5.19 -8.61
CA THR A 109 -17.94 -4.75 -10.02
C THR A 109 -17.86 -5.89 -11.03
N LYS A 110 -18.04 -7.15 -10.59
CA LYS A 110 -17.89 -8.35 -11.44
C LYS A 110 -18.66 -8.27 -12.76
N GLN A 111 -19.89 -7.75 -12.75
CA GLN A 111 -20.74 -7.69 -13.93
C GLN A 111 -20.23 -6.70 -15.00
N GLU A 112 -19.33 -5.78 -14.62
CA GLU A 112 -18.75 -4.77 -15.51
C GLU A 112 -17.42 -5.21 -16.14
N LEU A 113 -16.82 -6.29 -15.61
CA LEU A 113 -15.46 -6.68 -15.94
C LEU A 113 -15.44 -7.86 -16.89
N GLU A 114 -14.56 -7.79 -17.88
CA GLU A 114 -14.18 -8.98 -18.63
C GLU A 114 -13.51 -10.01 -17.71
N LEU A 115 -13.68 -11.31 -18.01
CA LEU A 115 -13.21 -12.40 -17.15
C LEU A 115 -11.69 -12.35 -16.89
N ASN A 116 -10.91 -11.99 -17.91
CA ASN A 116 -9.45 -11.78 -17.80
C ASN A 116 -9.11 -10.68 -16.78
N ILE A 117 -9.76 -9.51 -16.86
CA ILE A 117 -9.54 -8.37 -15.96
C ILE A 117 -9.97 -8.76 -14.55
N PHE A 118 -11.11 -9.42 -14.40
CA PHE A 118 -11.60 -9.90 -13.12
C PHE A 118 -10.59 -10.84 -12.44
N ILE A 119 -10.02 -11.80 -13.17
CA ILE A 119 -9.00 -12.74 -12.65
C ILE A 119 -7.71 -11.99 -12.30
N THR A 120 -7.21 -11.12 -13.19
CA THR A 120 -5.97 -10.36 -12.95
C THR A 120 -6.10 -9.47 -11.69
N ASN A 121 -7.21 -8.75 -11.54
CA ASN A 121 -7.46 -7.93 -10.35
C ASN A 121 -7.46 -8.75 -9.05
N PHE A 122 -7.96 -9.99 -9.09
CA PHE A 122 -7.91 -10.92 -7.96
C PHE A 122 -6.48 -11.33 -7.61
N ILE A 123 -5.71 -11.72 -8.61
CA ILE A 123 -4.31 -12.13 -8.45
C ILE A 123 -3.49 -10.97 -7.87
N GLU A 124 -3.65 -9.76 -8.41
CA GLU A 124 -2.98 -8.56 -7.92
C GLU A 124 -3.35 -8.28 -6.46
N SER A 125 -4.64 -8.37 -6.11
CA SER A 125 -5.10 -8.14 -4.74
C SER A 125 -4.50 -9.14 -3.74
N ILE A 126 -4.47 -10.43 -4.11
CA ILE A 126 -3.84 -11.48 -3.29
C ILE A 126 -2.33 -11.25 -3.17
N PHE A 127 -1.66 -10.89 -4.27
CA PHE A 127 -0.23 -10.60 -4.26
C PHE A 127 0.10 -9.45 -3.30
N VAL A 128 -0.68 -8.37 -3.31
CA VAL A 128 -0.46 -7.24 -2.40
C VAL A 128 -0.73 -7.64 -0.94
N ILE A 129 -1.70 -8.52 -0.66
CA ILE A 129 -1.89 -9.10 0.68
C ILE A 129 -0.64 -9.86 1.12
N LEU A 130 -0.08 -10.72 0.26
CA LEU A 130 1.14 -11.48 0.56
C LEU A 130 2.32 -10.55 0.84
N VAL A 131 2.49 -9.47 0.07
CA VAL A 131 3.51 -8.45 0.35
C VAL A 131 3.27 -7.79 1.71
N GLY A 132 2.02 -7.46 2.03
CA GLY A 132 1.65 -6.91 3.34
C GLY A 132 1.98 -7.85 4.50
N LEU A 133 1.66 -9.15 4.37
CA LEU A 133 2.04 -10.20 5.33
C LEU A 133 3.56 -10.35 5.46
N GLY A 134 4.29 -10.26 4.35
CA GLY A 134 5.76 -10.26 4.36
C GLY A 134 6.34 -9.11 5.19
N LEU A 135 5.71 -7.94 5.19
CA LEU A 135 6.13 -6.82 6.03
C LEU A 135 5.84 -7.05 7.52
N PHE A 136 4.75 -7.76 7.86
CA PHE A 136 4.49 -8.15 9.25
C PHE A 136 5.55 -9.13 9.76
N ILE A 137 5.87 -10.16 8.97
CA ILE A 137 6.92 -11.13 9.29
C ILE A 137 8.27 -10.42 9.47
N LEU A 138 8.61 -9.48 8.56
CA LEU A 138 9.83 -8.68 8.68
C LEU A 138 9.85 -7.85 9.97
N ALA A 139 8.73 -7.23 10.35
CA ALA A 139 8.62 -6.46 11.58
C ALA A 139 8.87 -7.36 12.81
N ASP A 140 8.29 -8.56 12.84
CA ASP A 140 8.50 -9.51 13.94
C ASP A 140 9.96 -9.95 14.06
N PHE A 141 10.65 -10.19 12.93
CA PHE A 141 12.09 -10.46 12.94
C PHE A 141 12.91 -9.30 13.50
N ILE A 142 12.57 -8.06 13.14
CA ILE A 142 13.26 -6.87 13.66
C ILE A 142 13.05 -6.76 15.18
N LYS A 143 11.83 -7.02 15.66
CA LYS A 143 11.49 -6.98 17.08
C LYS A 143 12.32 -7.98 17.87
N SER A 144 12.30 -9.26 17.45
CA SER A 144 13.06 -10.32 18.12
C SER A 144 14.57 -10.06 18.09
N GLY A 145 15.10 -9.56 16.97
CA GLY A 145 16.51 -9.17 16.87
C GLY A 145 16.88 -7.94 17.72
N GLY A 146 15.94 -7.02 17.93
CA GLY A 146 16.12 -5.88 18.82
C GLY A 146 16.22 -6.28 20.30
N ILE A 147 15.33 -7.17 20.75
CA ILE A 147 15.30 -7.70 22.12
C ILE A 147 16.63 -8.40 22.46
N LEU A 148 17.13 -9.25 21.55
CA LEU A 148 18.40 -9.97 21.75
C LEU A 148 19.60 -9.02 21.89
N LYS A 149 19.59 -7.89 21.19
CA LYS A 149 20.66 -6.89 21.30
C LYS A 149 20.58 -6.13 22.63
N GLU A 150 19.38 -5.77 23.05
CA GLU A 150 19.13 -5.07 24.32
C GLU A 150 19.53 -5.93 25.53
N GLU A 151 19.21 -7.23 25.52
CA GLU A 151 19.66 -8.16 26.57
C GLU A 151 21.20 -8.30 26.61
N ASN A 152 21.86 -8.35 25.45
CA ASN A 152 23.31 -8.45 25.38
C ASN A 152 24.02 -7.17 25.84
N ASP A 153 23.47 -5.99 25.50
CA ASP A 153 23.99 -4.68 25.94
C ASP A 153 23.74 -4.43 27.45
N LEU A 154 22.79 -5.13 28.09
CA LEU A 154 22.53 -5.08 29.54
C LEU A 154 23.40 -6.04 30.36
N THR A 155 24.04 -7.03 29.71
CA THR A 155 24.81 -8.09 30.38
C THR A 155 26.33 -7.85 30.32
N ILE A 156 26.81 -6.98 29.43
CA ILE A 156 28.21 -6.54 29.30
C ILE A 156 28.41 -5.23 30.05
#